data_AF-A0A6P1BKE9-F1
#
_entry.id   AF-A0A6P1BKE9-F1
#
_cell.length_a   1.000
_cell.length_b   1.000
_cell.length_c   1.000
_cell.angle_alpha   90.00
_cell.angle_beta   90.00
_cell.angle_gamma   90.00
#
_symmetry.space_group_name_H-M   'P 1'
#
loop_
_entity.id
_entity.type
_entity.pdbx_description
1 polymer ?
#
loop_
_entity_poly.entity_id
_entity_poly.type
_entity_poly.pdbx_seq_one_letter_code
_entity_poly.pdbx_strand_id
1 'polypeptide(L)'
;MTRTAFGNARIVLPNEVVQGHLKVENGWIRGIESGGDLPAGAIDLEGDFLMPGLVDLHSDHLEKHIMPRPGVYWHAVSAAVSYDAQVISSGITTMCDSFGLVGAEFDSERNPALGRIVQGRSAAANEGMGGAAHL
;
A
#
# COMPACT_ATOMS: atom_id res chain seq x y z
N MET A 1 10.00 22.17 -1.45
CA MET A 1 8.55 21.89 -1.52
C MET A 1 8.32 21.05 -2.76
N THR A 2 7.68 19.89 -2.61
CA THR A 2 7.50 18.93 -3.72
C THR A 2 6.16 19.19 -4.37
N ARG A 3 6.17 19.47 -5.68
CA ARG A 3 4.96 19.71 -6.47
C ARG A 3 4.96 18.77 -7.66
N THR A 4 3.85 18.07 -7.84
CA THR A 4 3.65 17.10 -8.92
C THR A 4 2.30 17.39 -9.56
N ALA A 5 2.24 17.32 -10.88
CA ALA A 5 0.98 17.36 -11.62
C ALA A 5 0.88 16.08 -12.44
N PHE A 6 -0.32 15.51 -12.46
CA PHE A 6 -0.71 14.42 -13.36
C PHE A 6 -1.70 15.00 -14.35
N GLY A 7 -1.57 14.73 -15.63
CA GLY A 7 -2.50 15.25 -16.63
C GLY A 7 -2.87 14.23 -17.68
N ASN A 8 -3.84 14.59 -18.52
CA ASN A 8 -4.44 13.70 -19.50
C ASN A 8 -4.94 12.39 -18.85
N ALA A 9 -5.54 12.49 -17.67
CA ALA A 9 -5.95 11.35 -16.86
C ALA A 9 -7.47 11.17 -16.88
N ARG A 10 -7.94 9.93 -16.83
CA ARG A 10 -9.33 9.58 -16.44
C ARG A 10 -9.39 9.48 -14.92
N ILE A 11 -9.75 10.59 -14.28
CA ILE A 11 -9.76 10.72 -12.82
C ILE A 11 -11.07 10.14 -12.27
N VAL A 12 -10.97 9.11 -11.43
CA VAL A 12 -12.11 8.48 -10.78
C VAL A 12 -12.46 9.23 -9.51
N LEU A 13 -13.63 9.87 -9.52
CA LEU A 13 -14.26 10.54 -8.39
C LEU A 13 -15.34 9.63 -7.78
N PRO A 14 -15.91 9.98 -6.62
CA PRO A 14 -16.89 9.11 -5.96
C PRO A 14 -18.08 8.68 -6.81
N ASN A 15 -18.52 9.51 -7.75
CA ASN A 15 -19.74 9.28 -8.54
C ASN A 15 -19.54 9.37 -10.06
N GLU A 16 -18.34 9.70 -10.53
CA GLU A 16 -18.09 9.96 -11.95
C GLU A 16 -16.61 9.75 -12.32
N VAL A 17 -16.35 9.68 -13.62
CA VAL A 17 -14.99 9.68 -14.17
C VAL A 17 -14.85 10.89 -15.08
N VAL A 18 -13.86 11.74 -14.82
CA VAL A 18 -13.61 12.96 -15.59
C VAL A 18 -12.25 12.89 -16.28
N GLN A 19 -12.17 13.37 -17.53
CA GLN A 19 -10.88 13.58 -18.21
C GLN A 19 -10.28 14.90 -17.70
N GLY A 20 -9.03 14.90 -17.26
CA GLY A 20 -8.41 16.13 -16.75
C GLY A 20 -7.03 15.95 -16.11
N HIS A 21 -6.73 16.81 -15.14
CA HIS A 21 -5.46 16.83 -14.41
C HIS A 21 -5.63 17.00 -12.90
N LEU A 22 -4.66 16.48 -12.15
CA LEU A 22 -4.59 16.50 -10.69
C LEU A 22 -3.28 17.12 -10.24
N LYS A 23 -3.36 18.11 -9.35
CA LYS A 23 -2.19 18.81 -8.78
C LYS A 23 -1.97 18.34 -7.35
N VAL A 24 -0.76 17.92 -7.03
CA VAL A 24 -0.31 17.53 -5.69
C VAL A 24 0.76 18.50 -5.21
N GLU A 25 0.66 18.96 -3.97
CA GLU A 25 1.71 19.72 -3.30
C GLU A 25 1.91 19.19 -1.88
N ASN A 26 3.17 18.89 -1.54
CA ASN A 26 3.57 18.39 -0.23
C ASN A 26 2.73 17.18 0.25
N GLY A 27 2.41 16.26 -0.67
CA GLY A 27 1.62 15.05 -0.39
C GLY A 27 0.10 15.25 -0.37
N TRP A 28 -0.39 16.47 -0.59
CA TRP A 28 -1.83 16.77 -0.57
C TRP A 28 -2.35 17.11 -1.96
N ILE A 29 -3.56 16.64 -2.27
CA ILE A 29 -4.29 17.07 -3.47
C ILE A 29 -4.64 18.56 -3.31
N ARG A 30 -4.16 19.39 -4.23
CA ARG A 30 -4.43 20.83 -4.28
C ARG A 30 -5.57 21.22 -5.20
N GLY A 31 -5.81 20.42 -6.22
CA GLY A 31 -6.87 20.69 -7.18
C GLY A 31 -7.03 19.56 -8.18
N ILE A 32 -8.25 19.42 -8.65
CA ILE A 32 -8.66 18.56 -9.76
C ILE A 32 -9.39 19.46 -10.74
N GLU A 33 -8.98 19.42 -12.00
CA GLU A 33 -9.54 20.25 -13.07
C GLU A 33 -9.92 19.33 -14.23
N SER A 34 -11.15 19.46 -14.72
CA SER A 34 -11.67 18.69 -15.85
C SER A 34 -11.40 19.42 -17.16
N GLY A 35 -10.90 18.69 -18.17
CA GLY A 35 -10.53 19.26 -19.47
C GLY A 35 -9.38 20.27 -19.38
N GLY A 36 -9.20 21.03 -20.46
CA GLY A 36 -8.15 22.04 -20.57
C GLY A 36 -6.81 21.49 -21.07
N ASP A 37 -5.84 22.39 -21.18
CA ASP A 37 -4.49 22.06 -21.65
C ASP A 37 -3.68 21.33 -20.57
N LEU A 38 -2.79 20.43 -21.01
CA LEU A 38 -1.89 19.70 -20.13
C LEU A 38 -1.02 20.69 -19.33
N PRO A 39 -1.02 20.64 -17.97
CA PRO A 39 -0.19 21.53 -17.18
C PRO A 39 1.30 21.35 -17.52
N ALA A 40 2.03 22.46 -17.62
CA ALA A 40 3.46 22.41 -17.90
C ALA A 40 4.21 21.58 -16.84
N GLY A 41 4.99 20.60 -17.30
CA GLY A 41 5.73 19.68 -16.43
C GLY A 41 4.87 18.62 -15.73
N ALA A 42 3.62 18.43 -16.15
CA ALA A 42 2.81 17.30 -15.69
C ALA A 42 3.36 15.98 -16.22
N ILE A 43 3.18 14.93 -15.43
CA ILE A 43 3.28 13.55 -15.86
C ILE A 43 2.05 13.27 -16.72
N ASP A 44 2.26 13.04 -18.01
CA ASP A 44 1.22 12.62 -18.94
C ASP A 44 0.82 11.18 -18.63
N LEU A 45 -0.45 10.96 -18.31
CA LEU A 45 -1.00 9.63 -18.05
C LEU A 45 -1.61 9.01 -19.32
N GLU A 46 -1.50 9.64 -20.49
CA GLU A 46 -1.88 9.06 -21.79
C GLU A 46 -3.34 8.57 -21.88
N GLY A 47 -4.24 9.14 -21.06
CA GLY A 47 -5.63 8.71 -20.95
C GLY A 47 -5.86 7.55 -19.98
N ASP A 48 -4.87 7.12 -19.20
CA ASP A 48 -5.03 6.10 -18.17
C ASP A 48 -5.86 6.57 -16.97
N PHE A 49 -6.31 5.59 -16.18
CA PHE A 49 -7.07 5.84 -14.97
C PHE A 49 -6.18 6.32 -13.83
N LEU A 50 -6.59 7.42 -13.22
CA LEU A 50 -6.05 7.88 -11.94
C LEU A 50 -7.13 7.71 -10.87
N MET A 51 -6.87 6.82 -9.92
CA MET A 51 -7.81 6.46 -8.86
C MET A 51 -7.20 6.74 -7.49
N PRO A 52 -8.03 6.97 -6.46
CA PRO A 52 -7.56 6.91 -5.07
C PRO A 52 -6.87 5.57 -4.81
N GLY A 53 -5.79 5.59 -4.02
CA GLY A 53 -5.16 4.36 -3.55
C GLY A 53 -6.15 3.51 -2.74
N LEU A 54 -6.07 2.19 -2.91
CA LEU A 54 -7.00 1.27 -2.27
C LEU A 54 -6.72 1.16 -0.77
N VAL A 55 -7.79 0.96 0.00
CA VAL A 55 -7.75 0.70 1.44
C VAL A 55 -8.19 -0.74 1.66
N ASP A 56 -7.26 -1.59 2.09
CA ASP A 56 -7.54 -2.97 2.47
C ASP A 56 -7.81 -3.06 3.97
N LEU A 57 -9.03 -3.44 4.34
CA LEU A 57 -9.45 -3.51 5.74
C LEU A 57 -9.15 -4.87 6.39
N HIS A 58 -8.82 -5.90 5.60
CA HIS A 58 -8.65 -7.24 6.13
C HIS A 58 -7.77 -8.13 5.25
N SER A 59 -6.50 -8.28 5.66
CA SER A 59 -5.63 -9.31 5.09
C SER A 59 -4.71 -9.95 6.13
N ASP A 60 -4.53 -11.26 5.97
CA ASP A 60 -3.67 -12.15 6.73
C ASP A 60 -2.44 -12.61 5.91
N HIS A 61 -2.16 -11.93 4.79
CA HIS A 61 -1.22 -12.42 3.79
C HIS A 61 0.25 -12.35 4.24
N LEU A 62 0.58 -11.51 5.23
CA LEU A 62 1.92 -11.41 5.81
C LEU A 62 2.39 -12.71 6.48
N GLU A 63 1.48 -13.51 7.04
CA GLU A 63 1.85 -14.77 7.71
C GLU A 63 2.57 -15.73 6.76
N LYS A 64 2.11 -15.80 5.51
CA LYS A 64 2.71 -16.65 4.45
C LYS A 64 4.09 -16.16 4.01
N HIS A 65 4.40 -14.88 4.21
CA HIS A 65 5.74 -14.35 3.91
C HIS A 65 6.73 -14.69 5.01
N ILE A 66 6.29 -14.71 6.27
CA ILE A 66 7.14 -15.04 7.42
C ILE A 66 7.36 -16.55 7.53
N MET A 67 6.32 -17.35 7.27
CA MET A 67 6.37 -18.81 7.29
C MET A 67 5.88 -19.37 5.93
N PRO A 68 6.71 -19.34 4.88
CA PRO A 68 6.31 -19.79 3.54
C PRO A 68 6.00 -21.29 3.48
N ARG A 69 6.53 -22.06 4.43
CA ARG A 69 6.18 -23.46 4.64
C ARG A 69 6.25 -23.81 6.13
N PRO A 70 5.49 -24.81 6.61
CA PRO A 70 5.47 -25.19 8.02
C PRO A 70 6.88 -25.42 8.59
N GLY A 71 7.11 -24.91 9.81
CA GLY A 71 8.38 -25.05 10.54
C GLY A 71 9.58 -24.25 10.00
N VAL A 72 9.43 -23.47 8.92
CA VAL A 72 10.52 -22.66 8.36
C VAL A 72 10.16 -21.19 8.36
N TYR A 73 11.00 -20.41 9.04
CA TYR A 73 10.87 -18.96 9.14
C TYR A 73 11.83 -18.26 8.20
N TRP A 74 11.32 -17.30 7.44
CA TRP A 74 12.17 -16.38 6.70
C TRP A 74 12.63 -15.20 7.57
N HIS A 75 13.56 -14.40 7.05
CA HIS A 75 14.05 -13.21 7.74
C HIS A 75 12.93 -12.17 7.86
N ALA A 76 12.67 -11.70 9.08
CA ALA A 76 11.46 -10.95 9.40
C ALA A 76 11.31 -9.64 8.62
N VAL A 77 12.41 -8.86 8.51
CA VAL A 77 12.40 -7.61 7.73
C VAL A 77 12.21 -7.88 6.25
N SER A 78 12.87 -8.91 5.71
CA SER A 78 12.77 -9.26 4.28
C SER A 78 11.35 -9.70 3.92
N ALA A 79 10.71 -10.48 4.80
CA ALA A 79 9.30 -10.86 4.66
C ALA A 79 8.38 -9.63 4.69
N ALA A 80 8.59 -8.71 5.64
CA ALA A 80 7.79 -7.48 5.75
C ALA A 80 7.91 -6.57 4.52
N VAL A 81 9.13 -6.36 4.02
CA VAL A 81 9.38 -5.52 2.82
C VAL A 81 8.83 -6.18 1.56
N SER A 82 8.98 -7.51 1.41
CA SER A 82 8.46 -8.22 0.24
C SER A 82 6.93 -8.20 0.21
N TYR A 83 6.30 -8.32 1.38
CA TYR A 83 4.86 -8.17 1.53
C TYR A 83 4.39 -6.75 1.17
N ASP A 84 5.01 -5.71 1.73
CA ASP A 84 4.69 -4.32 1.43
C ASP A 84 4.84 -4.00 -0.07
N ALA A 85 5.88 -4.54 -0.73
CA ALA A 85 6.06 -4.41 -2.18
C ALA A 85 4.90 -5.02 -2.98
N GLN A 86 4.34 -6.16 -2.55
CA GLN A 86 3.16 -6.76 -3.17
C GLN A 86 1.90 -5.90 -2.94
N VAL A 87 1.73 -5.38 -1.73
CA VAL A 87 0.61 -4.50 -1.36
C VAL A 87 0.63 -3.25 -2.24
N ILE A 88 1.74 -2.50 -2.29
CA ILE A 88 1.81 -1.25 -3.03
C ILE A 88 1.72 -1.45 -4.55
N SER A 89 2.30 -2.54 -5.08
CA SER A 89 2.21 -2.84 -6.52
C SER A 89 0.82 -3.23 -6.98
N SER A 90 -0.05 -3.67 -6.07
CA SER A 90 -1.47 -3.93 -6.36
C SER A 90 -2.35 -2.68 -6.30
N GLY A 91 -1.77 -1.52 -5.96
CA GLY A 91 -2.49 -0.25 -5.82
C GLY A 91 -3.08 -0.01 -4.42
N ILE A 92 -2.77 -0.87 -3.44
CA ILE A 92 -3.15 -0.69 -2.04
C ILE A 92 -2.15 0.24 -1.38
N THR A 93 -2.62 1.40 -0.91
CA THR A 93 -1.77 2.40 -0.25
C THR A 93 -2.00 2.43 1.25
N THR A 94 -3.10 1.85 1.75
CA THR A 94 -3.42 1.73 3.17
C THR A 94 -3.96 0.34 3.48
N MET A 95 -3.50 -0.25 4.57
CA MET A 95 -3.78 -1.62 4.93
C MET A 95 -3.96 -1.81 6.43
N CYS A 96 -5.01 -2.52 6.84
CA CYS A 96 -5.20 -2.99 8.20
C CYS A 96 -4.74 -4.45 8.31
N ASP A 97 -3.55 -4.66 8.88
CA ASP A 97 -2.99 -5.99 9.02
C ASP A 97 -3.82 -6.81 10.01
N SER A 98 -4.38 -7.93 9.54
CA SER A 98 -5.16 -8.85 10.36
C SER A 98 -4.31 -10.05 10.75
N PHE A 99 -4.19 -10.29 12.05
CA PHE A 99 -3.40 -11.39 12.59
C PHE A 99 -4.30 -12.52 13.07
N GLY A 100 -4.05 -13.74 12.59
CA GLY A 100 -4.76 -14.92 13.04
C GLY A 100 -4.33 -15.30 14.45
N LEU A 101 -5.21 -15.08 15.43
CA LEU A 101 -5.05 -15.64 16.77
C LEU A 101 -5.78 -16.99 16.83
N VAL A 102 -5.02 -18.07 16.99
CA VAL A 102 -5.57 -19.39 17.27
C VAL A 102 -5.50 -19.63 18.78
N GLY A 103 -6.62 -20.03 19.39
CA GLY A 103 -6.70 -20.30 20.83
C GLY A 103 -5.72 -21.38 21.27
N ALA A 104 -5.19 -21.28 22.48
CA ALA A 104 -4.15 -22.16 23.04
C ALA A 104 -4.53 -23.67 23.08
N GLU A 105 -5.81 -23.97 22.89
CA GLU A 105 -6.39 -25.30 22.81
C GLU A 105 -6.21 -26.00 21.44
N PHE A 106 -5.74 -25.27 20.43
CA PHE A 106 -5.28 -25.84 19.16
C PHE A 106 -3.78 -25.60 19.08
N ASP A 107 -2.99 -26.65 19.28
CA ASP A 107 -1.52 -26.70 19.27
C ASP A 107 -0.92 -25.85 18.13
N SER A 108 -0.61 -24.59 18.41
CA SER A 108 -0.48 -23.57 17.38
C SER A 108 0.98 -23.12 17.27
N GLU A 109 1.71 -23.76 16.36
CA GLU A 109 2.97 -23.25 15.79
C GLU A 109 2.84 -21.82 15.20
N ARG A 110 1.62 -21.25 15.13
CA ARG A 110 1.36 -19.86 14.68
C ARG A 110 1.72 -18.80 15.72
N ASN A 111 1.76 -19.11 17.01
CA ASN A 111 2.02 -18.10 18.05
C ASN A 111 3.46 -17.50 17.99
N PRO A 112 4.53 -18.29 17.74
CA PRO A 112 5.87 -17.75 17.51
C PRO A 112 6.01 -16.91 16.23
N ALA A 113 5.16 -17.14 15.22
CA ALA A 113 5.19 -16.38 13.97
C ALA A 113 4.75 -14.93 14.17
N LEU A 114 3.75 -14.70 15.02
CA LEU A 114 3.21 -13.37 15.33
C LEU A 114 4.28 -12.43 15.90
N GLY A 115 5.08 -12.90 16.86
CA GLY A 115 6.18 -12.09 17.41
C GLY A 115 7.18 -11.66 16.34
N ARG A 116 7.50 -12.56 15.40
CA ARG A 116 8.41 -12.27 14.28
C ARG A 116 7.78 -11.31 13.27
N ILE A 117 6.49 -11.46 13.00
CA ILE A 117 5.73 -10.57 12.12
C ILE A 117 5.78 -9.14 12.66
N VAL A 118 5.41 -8.95 13.93
CA VAL A 118 5.40 -7.64 14.59
C VAL A 118 6.81 -7.03 14.60
N GLN A 119 7.83 -7.82 14.91
CA GLN A 119 9.23 -7.37 14.91
C GLN A 119 9.69 -6.94 13.51
N GLY A 120 9.42 -7.76 12.48
CA GLY A 120 9.80 -7.47 11.10
C GLY A 120 9.13 -6.20 10.57
N ARG A 121 7.83 -6.05 10.82
CA ARG A 121 7.05 -4.86 10.47
C ARG A 121 7.60 -3.60 11.16
N SER A 122 7.83 -3.68 12.47
CA SER A 122 8.29 -2.53 13.25
C SER A 122 9.69 -2.08 12.82
N ALA A 123 10.59 -3.03 12.57
CA ALA A 123 11.94 -2.74 12.07
C ALA A 123 11.90 -2.11 10.67
N ALA A 124 11.13 -2.68 9.74
CA ALA A 124 10.97 -2.11 8.40
C ALA A 124 10.37 -0.69 8.43
N ALA A 125 9.38 -0.45 9.28
CA ALA A 125 8.75 0.86 9.44
C ALA A 125 9.72 1.91 10.02
N ASN A 126 10.49 1.55 11.06
CA ASN A 126 11.46 2.46 11.68
C ASN A 126 12.58 2.87 10.72
N GLU A 127 12.91 2.01 9.76
CA GLU A 127 13.91 2.27 8.73
C GLU A 127 13.33 2.95 7.47
N GLY A 128 12.02 3.23 7.43
CA GLY A 128 11.37 3.86 6.28
C GLY A 128 11.34 2.97 5.02
N MET A 129 11.32 1.65 5.19
CA MET A 129 11.40 0.67 4.09
C MET A 129 10.04 0.30 3.48
N GLY A 130 8.94 0.88 3.96
CA GLY A 130 7.58 0.59 3.49
C GLY A 130 7.01 1.68 2.58
N GLY A 131 6.23 1.26 1.59
CA GLY A 131 5.50 2.12 0.66
C GLY A 131 4.01 2.27 0.99
N ALA A 132 3.39 1.28 1.64
CA ALA A 132 2.01 1.35 2.09
C ALA A 132 1.92 1.78 3.58
N ALA A 133 0.83 2.44 3.94
CA ALA A 133 0.50 2.69 5.34
C ALA A 133 -0.13 1.44 5.96
N HIS A 134 0.63 0.71 6.77
CA HIS A 134 0.14 -0.41 7.56
C HIS A 134 -0.33 0.09 8.94
N LEU A 135 -1.60 -0.14 9.27
CA LEU A 135 -2.31 0.31 10.47
C LEU A 135 -2.61 -0.84 11.43
#